data_AF-A0A433SU65-F1
#
_entry.id   AF-A0A433SU65-F1
#
_cell.length_a   1.000
_cell.length_b   1.000
_cell.length_c   1.000
_cell.angle_alpha   90.00
_cell.angle_beta   90.00
_cell.angle_gamma   90.00
#
_symmetry.space_group_name_H-M   'P 1'
#
loop_
_entity.id
_entity.type
_entity.pdbx_description
1 polymer ?
#
loop_
_entity_poly.entity_id
_entity_poly.type
_entity_poly.pdbx_seq_one_letter_code
_entity_poly.pdbx_strand_id
1 'polypeptide(L)'
;MADDSNVPHRKRKLRTKTEMQTIQTAAAAANTKLNQILEKPPNPYETYLNLRRQIASRHRTLSNVAPKAPTGFKDFLMVTCTYVLQGNATSTLSVPMLPPPSFVPAPMKEFFNQQEKDRYRLRLQHTIEREKLMLSIEQEILREHGRAARAMANQRLPFSVCTILREEEIYNLQELEQVEDREKNVRSRYNGRQFISWLQAVDDKYEKIKHVLLMRHHHEAESLFAVQKLDWEWKLKECGLCDHKITPTIDDLHVPMVSVSNEFELPPSS
;
A
#
# COMPACT_ATOMS: atom_id res chain seq x y z
N MET A 1 14.67 55.53 7.22
CA MET A 1 14.80 56.45 6.07
C MET A 1 14.65 55.61 4.82
N ALA A 2 13.68 55.97 3.98
CA ALA A 2 13.58 55.85 2.51
C ALA A 2 14.38 54.76 1.78
N ASP A 3 13.95 54.16 0.67
CA ASP A 3 12.68 54.05 -0.06
C ASP A 3 12.97 53.07 -1.22
N ASP A 4 11.91 52.44 -1.68
CA ASP A 4 11.58 51.84 -2.98
C ASP A 4 12.65 51.66 -4.11
N SER A 5 12.63 50.47 -4.72
CA SER A 5 13.00 50.27 -6.14
C SER A 5 12.24 49.08 -6.77
N ASN A 6 10.95 49.28 -6.99
CA ASN A 6 10.35 49.38 -8.33
C ASN A 6 10.63 48.24 -9.37
N VAL A 7 9.67 47.31 -9.49
CA VAL A 7 9.47 46.44 -10.67
C VAL A 7 8.41 47.10 -11.58
N PRO A 8 8.62 47.27 -12.90
CA PRO A 8 7.69 48.05 -13.73
C PRO A 8 6.43 47.27 -14.14
N HIS A 9 5.27 47.72 -13.68
CA HIS A 9 3.97 47.37 -14.25
C HIS A 9 3.74 48.12 -15.58
N ARG A 10 3.40 47.38 -16.65
CA ARG A 10 3.01 47.94 -17.96
C ARG A 10 1.74 48.79 -17.84
N LYS A 11 1.89 50.11 -18.03
CA LYS A 11 0.78 51.08 -18.14
C LYS A 11 0.08 50.94 -19.49
N ARG A 12 -1.25 50.77 -19.49
CA ARG A 12 -2.12 51.06 -20.65
C ARG A 12 -2.91 52.35 -20.38
N LYS A 13 -2.91 53.23 -21.38
CA LYS A 13 -3.31 54.64 -21.35
C LYS A 13 -4.79 54.85 -20.99
N LEU A 14 -5.07 55.79 -20.08
CA LEU A 14 -6.37 56.42 -19.91
C LEU A 14 -6.61 57.40 -21.08
N ARG A 15 -7.80 57.34 -21.70
CA ARG A 15 -8.37 58.44 -22.49
C ARG A 15 -9.69 58.83 -21.84
N THR A 16 -9.80 60.10 -21.47
CA THR A 16 -10.96 60.75 -20.87
C THR A 16 -11.94 61.25 -21.93
N LYS A 17 -13.21 61.31 -21.50
CA LYS A 17 -14.34 62.10 -22.02
C LYS A 17 -15.07 61.54 -23.25
N THR A 18 -16.32 61.11 -23.02
CA THR A 18 -17.52 61.91 -23.36
C THR A 18 -18.67 61.48 -22.43
N GLU A 19 -19.03 62.38 -21.52
CA GLU A 19 -20.31 62.35 -20.80
C GLU A 19 -21.44 62.60 -21.79
N MET A 20 -22.64 62.07 -21.49
CA MET A 20 -23.90 62.12 -22.23
C MET A 20 -24.36 60.78 -22.81
N GLN A 21 -24.47 59.74 -21.95
CA GLN A 21 -25.34 58.59 -22.22
C GLN A 21 -25.76 57.83 -20.93
N THR A 22 -25.70 58.49 -19.77
CA THR A 22 -25.84 57.84 -18.45
C THR A 22 -27.23 57.92 -17.83
N ILE A 23 -28.27 58.36 -18.55
CA ILE A 23 -29.62 58.53 -17.95
C ILE A 23 -30.69 57.59 -18.55
N GLN A 24 -30.42 56.88 -19.65
CA GLN A 24 -31.43 55.95 -20.23
C GLN A 24 -31.17 54.45 -20.00
N THR A 25 -30.00 54.04 -19.48
CA THR A 25 -29.71 52.63 -19.17
C THR A 25 -29.96 52.24 -17.71
N ALA A 26 -30.19 53.19 -16.80
CA ALA A 26 -30.48 52.90 -15.39
C ALA A 26 -31.94 52.43 -15.14
N ALA A 27 -32.90 52.83 -15.99
CA ALA A 27 -34.30 52.43 -15.86
C ALA A 27 -34.57 50.99 -16.34
N ALA A 28 -33.75 50.45 -17.26
CA ALA A 28 -33.85 49.06 -17.70
C ALA A 28 -33.19 48.08 -16.70
N ALA A 29 -32.21 48.54 -15.92
CA ALA A 29 -31.55 47.74 -14.88
C ALA A 29 -32.37 47.62 -13.59
N ALA A 30 -33.33 48.52 -13.35
CA ALA A 30 -34.22 48.47 -12.18
C ALA A 30 -35.41 47.51 -12.38
N ASN A 31 -35.91 47.34 -13.61
CA ASN A 31 -37.04 46.45 -13.90
C ASN A 31 -36.68 44.96 -14.06
N THR A 32 -35.39 44.61 -14.04
CA THR A 32 -34.94 43.20 -14.10
C THR A 32 -34.62 42.63 -12.71
N LYS A 33 -34.89 43.39 -11.62
CA LYS A 33 -34.67 42.94 -10.22
C LYS A 33 -35.95 42.54 -9.48
N LEU A 34 -37.13 42.60 -10.11
CA LEU A 34 -38.40 42.25 -9.46
C LEU A 34 -38.91 40.83 -9.77
N ASN A 35 -38.24 40.09 -10.66
CA ASN A 35 -38.61 38.71 -11.04
C ASN A 35 -37.47 37.71 -10.77
N GLN A 36 -36.67 37.93 -9.73
CA GLN A 36 -36.01 36.80 -9.09
C GLN A 36 -37.08 36.11 -8.25
N ILE A 37 -37.70 35.08 -8.83
CA ILE A 37 -38.40 34.06 -8.05
C ILE A 37 -37.41 33.65 -6.97
N LEU A 38 -37.66 34.06 -5.74
CA LEU A 38 -36.96 33.55 -4.58
C LEU A 38 -37.36 32.08 -4.52
N GLU A 39 -36.61 31.19 -5.20
CA GLU A 39 -36.84 29.76 -5.12
C GLU A 39 -36.81 29.42 -3.64
N LYS A 40 -37.99 29.08 -3.12
CA LYS A 40 -38.13 28.64 -1.73
C LYS A 40 -37.15 27.48 -1.59
N PRO A 41 -36.21 27.53 -0.62
CA PRO A 41 -35.24 26.45 -0.47
C PRO A 41 -36.00 25.12 -0.39
N PRO A 42 -35.56 24.09 -1.14
CA PRO A 42 -36.29 22.84 -1.27
C PRO A 42 -36.59 22.27 0.11
N ASN A 43 -37.79 21.71 0.26
CA ASN A 43 -38.27 21.23 1.55
C ASN A 43 -37.29 20.17 2.12
N PRO A 44 -36.68 20.40 3.30
CA PRO A 44 -35.66 19.51 3.85
C PRO A 44 -36.20 18.10 4.18
N TYR A 45 -37.50 17.98 4.44
CA TYR A 45 -38.14 16.68 4.65
C TYR A 45 -38.32 15.93 3.32
N GLU A 46 -38.64 16.65 2.25
CA GLU A 46 -38.82 16.07 0.93
C GLU A 46 -37.48 15.59 0.34
N THR A 47 -36.42 16.38 0.50
CA THR A 47 -35.05 15.98 0.11
C THR A 47 -34.58 14.75 0.88
N TYR A 48 -34.80 14.70 2.20
CA TYR A 48 -34.50 13.52 3.01
C TYR A 48 -35.24 12.25 2.54
N LEU A 49 -36.55 12.36 2.27
CA LEU A 49 -37.35 11.23 1.81
C LEU A 49 -36.95 10.77 0.40
N ASN A 50 -36.62 11.70 -0.50
CA ASN A 50 -36.09 11.39 -1.83
C ASN A 50 -34.76 10.64 -1.72
N LEU A 51 -33.85 11.09 -0.86
CA LEU A 51 -32.56 10.44 -0.62
C LEU A 51 -32.74 9.01 -0.09
N ARG A 52 -33.60 8.82 0.93
CA ARG A 52 -33.89 7.48 1.47
C ARG A 52 -34.45 6.55 0.41
N ARG A 53 -35.32 7.03 -0.48
CA ARG A 53 -35.83 6.25 -1.62
C ARG A 53 -34.72 5.87 -2.60
N GLN A 54 -33.79 6.78 -2.90
CA GLN A 54 -32.65 6.53 -3.78
C GLN A 54 -31.68 5.50 -3.18
N ILE A 55 -31.32 5.64 -1.89
CA ILE A 55 -30.51 4.66 -1.16
C ILE A 55 -31.18 3.28 -1.18
N ALA A 56 -32.46 3.22 -0.84
CA ALA A 56 -33.21 1.96 -0.88
C ALA A 56 -33.25 1.34 -2.28
N SER A 57 -33.35 2.16 -3.33
CA SER A 57 -33.28 1.69 -4.72
C SER A 57 -31.91 1.12 -5.07
N ARG A 58 -30.82 1.76 -4.64
CA ARG A 58 -29.44 1.26 -4.85
C ARG A 58 -29.20 -0.04 -4.07
N HIS A 59 -29.67 -0.13 -2.82
CA HIS A 59 -29.56 -1.37 -2.04
C HIS A 59 -30.28 -2.55 -2.70
N ARG A 60 -31.42 -2.31 -3.37
CA ARG A 60 -32.15 -3.37 -4.11
C ARG A 60 -31.40 -3.88 -5.34
N THR A 61 -30.52 -3.09 -5.94
CA THR A 61 -29.73 -3.52 -7.11
C THR A 61 -28.40 -4.17 -6.73
N LEU A 62 -27.97 -4.05 -5.46
CA LEU A 62 -26.79 -4.75 -4.97
C LEU A 62 -27.07 -6.25 -4.84
N SER A 63 -26.11 -7.04 -5.30
CA SER A 63 -26.15 -8.50 -5.20
C SER A 63 -24.79 -9.05 -4.76
N ASN A 64 -24.79 -10.29 -4.28
CA ASN A 64 -23.54 -10.99 -4.02
C ASN A 64 -22.89 -11.37 -5.36
N VAL A 65 -21.68 -10.87 -5.61
CA VAL A 65 -20.92 -11.12 -6.83
C VAL A 65 -19.71 -11.99 -6.50
N ALA A 66 -19.73 -13.24 -6.99
CA ALA A 66 -18.64 -14.18 -6.80
C ALA A 66 -17.55 -13.97 -7.86
N PRO A 67 -16.28 -13.72 -7.47
CA PRO A 67 -15.17 -13.63 -8.41
C PRO A 67 -14.76 -14.99 -8.97
N LYS A 68 -14.19 -14.96 -10.18
CA LYS A 68 -13.48 -16.12 -10.73
C LYS A 68 -12.16 -16.28 -9.98
N ALA A 69 -11.81 -17.52 -9.64
CA ALA A 69 -10.54 -17.83 -8.99
C ALA A 69 -9.34 -17.47 -9.91
N PRO A 70 -8.27 -16.86 -9.37
CA PRO A 70 -7.03 -16.65 -10.09
C PRO A 70 -6.37 -17.95 -10.55
N THR A 71 -5.50 -17.86 -11.54
CA THR A 71 -4.61 -18.95 -11.95
C THR A 71 -3.73 -19.37 -10.77
N GLY A 72 -3.57 -20.67 -10.53
CA GLY A 72 -2.74 -21.17 -9.42
C GLY A 72 -3.32 -20.93 -8.02
N PHE A 73 -4.59 -20.52 -7.87
CA PHE A 73 -5.19 -20.21 -6.56
C PHE A 73 -5.05 -21.32 -5.50
N LYS A 74 -5.01 -22.59 -5.91
CA LYS A 74 -4.83 -23.73 -4.98
C LYS A 74 -3.44 -23.79 -4.36
N ASP A 75 -2.45 -23.23 -5.05
CA ASP A 75 -1.05 -23.26 -4.65
C ASP A 75 -0.68 -22.01 -3.82
N PHE A 76 -1.61 -21.07 -3.66
CA PHE A 76 -1.42 -19.88 -2.85
C PHE A 76 -1.11 -20.24 -1.40
N LEU A 77 -0.15 -19.53 -0.82
CA LEU A 77 0.31 -19.69 0.55
C LEU A 77 -0.83 -19.51 1.56
N MET A 78 -1.78 -18.61 1.28
CA MET A 78 -2.98 -18.43 2.09
C MET A 78 -3.97 -19.60 2.02
N VAL A 79 -3.87 -20.47 1.02
CA VAL A 79 -4.73 -21.66 0.83
C VAL A 79 -4.05 -22.91 1.37
N THR A 80 -2.75 -23.09 1.08
CA THR A 80 -1.97 -24.23 1.56
C THR A 80 -1.62 -24.11 3.04
N CYS A 81 -1.63 -22.89 3.59
CA CYS A 81 -1.34 -22.57 4.99
C CYS A 81 0.03 -23.09 5.45
N THR A 82 1.01 -23.13 4.55
CA THR A 82 2.36 -23.64 4.83
C THR A 82 3.33 -22.57 5.34
N TYR A 83 2.85 -21.36 5.63
CA TYR A 83 3.65 -20.26 6.15
C TYR A 83 3.97 -20.42 7.64
N VAL A 84 5.01 -19.72 8.09
CA VAL A 84 5.45 -19.71 9.49
C VAL A 84 4.41 -19.06 10.39
N LEU A 85 4.01 -19.78 11.44
CA LEU A 85 3.05 -19.32 12.44
C LEU A 85 3.73 -19.18 13.81
N GLN A 86 3.48 -18.06 14.48
CA GLN A 86 3.97 -17.83 15.82
C GLN A 86 3.45 -18.90 16.79
N GLY A 87 4.35 -19.50 17.57
CA GLY A 87 4.00 -20.55 18.54
C GLY A 87 3.87 -21.96 17.94
N ASN A 88 3.97 -22.13 16.62
CA ASN A 88 4.00 -23.44 15.99
C ASN A 88 5.45 -23.83 15.63
N ALA A 89 6.08 -24.64 16.48
CA ALA A 89 7.44 -25.12 16.27
C ALA A 89 7.63 -25.94 14.98
N THR A 90 6.57 -26.60 14.50
CA THR A 90 6.61 -27.35 13.23
C THR A 90 6.81 -26.42 12.03
N SER A 91 6.27 -25.20 12.11
CA SER A 91 6.34 -24.24 11.01
C SER A 91 7.73 -23.60 10.87
N THR A 92 8.56 -23.64 11.91
CA THR A 92 9.93 -23.11 11.88
C THR A 92 10.98 -24.14 11.46
N LEU A 93 10.60 -25.41 11.22
CA LEU A 93 11.53 -26.49 10.87
C LEU A 93 12.27 -26.26 9.55
N SER A 94 11.71 -25.44 8.65
CA SER A 94 12.35 -25.05 7.40
C SER A 94 13.56 -24.11 7.61
N VAL A 95 13.67 -23.47 8.78
CA VAL A 95 14.77 -22.56 9.11
C VAL A 95 15.80 -23.32 9.95
N PRO A 96 17.00 -23.62 9.41
CA PRO A 96 17.99 -24.43 10.13
C PRO A 96 18.66 -23.64 11.25
N MET A 97 19.06 -24.36 12.31
CA MET A 97 20.02 -23.92 13.32
C MET A 97 21.28 -24.78 13.18
N LEU A 98 22.41 -24.15 12.92
CA LEU A 98 23.67 -24.82 12.59
C LEU A 98 24.42 -25.19 13.87
N PRO A 99 24.87 -26.44 14.04
CA PRO A 99 25.72 -26.79 15.17
C PRO A 99 27.13 -26.20 14.99
N PRO A 100 27.87 -25.97 16.09
CA PRO A 100 29.26 -25.53 16.01
C PRO A 100 30.11 -26.59 15.29
N PRO A 101 30.93 -26.21 14.29
CA PRO A 101 31.85 -27.12 13.63
C PRO A 101 32.79 -27.81 14.63
N SER A 102 33.20 -29.04 14.33
CA SER A 102 34.05 -29.85 15.21
C SER A 102 35.41 -29.21 15.52
N PHE A 103 35.91 -28.36 14.63
CA PHE A 103 37.19 -27.67 14.75
C PHE A 103 37.13 -26.40 15.60
N VAL A 104 35.93 -25.93 15.98
CA VAL A 104 35.78 -24.78 16.89
C VAL A 104 36.35 -25.15 18.27
N PRO A 105 37.31 -24.38 18.81
CA PRO A 105 37.87 -24.61 20.14
C PRO A 105 36.80 -24.67 21.22
N ALA A 106 36.96 -25.55 22.22
CA ALA A 106 35.95 -25.73 23.27
C ALA A 106 35.50 -24.42 23.96
N PRO A 107 36.40 -23.46 24.29
CA PRO A 107 35.99 -22.17 24.87
C PRO A 107 35.12 -21.30 23.94
N MET A 108 35.19 -21.52 22.63
CA MET A 108 34.47 -20.76 21.61
C MET A 108 33.12 -21.37 21.24
N LYS A 109 32.84 -22.63 21.64
CA LYS A 109 31.60 -23.33 21.25
C LYS A 109 30.34 -22.65 21.78
N GLU A 110 30.35 -22.19 23.03
CA GLU A 110 29.20 -21.48 23.59
C GLU A 110 28.98 -20.13 22.89
N PHE A 111 30.08 -19.44 22.57
CA PHE A 111 30.00 -18.18 21.84
C PHE A 111 29.48 -18.37 20.41
N PHE A 112 29.89 -19.44 19.72
CA PHE A 112 29.31 -19.83 18.44
C PHE A 112 27.80 -20.05 18.54
N ASN A 113 27.34 -20.80 19.54
CA ASN A 113 25.91 -21.05 19.76
C ASN A 113 25.15 -19.75 19.99
N GLN A 114 25.74 -18.78 20.70
CA GLN A 114 25.12 -17.48 20.91
C GLN A 114 24.97 -16.70 19.60
N GLN A 115 26.03 -16.61 18.79
CA GLN A 115 25.96 -15.98 17.48
C GLN A 115 25.00 -16.70 16.53
N GLU A 116 24.93 -18.03 16.61
CA GLU A 116 24.03 -18.84 15.81
C GLU A 116 22.56 -18.57 16.15
N LYS A 117 22.22 -18.34 17.43
CA LYS A 117 20.86 -17.93 17.82
C LYS A 117 20.46 -16.63 17.13
N ASP A 118 21.38 -15.69 16.98
CA ASP A 118 21.11 -14.41 16.33
C ASP A 118 21.01 -14.56 14.80
N ARG A 119 21.84 -15.40 14.18
CA ARG A 119 21.70 -15.78 12.76
C ARG A 119 20.38 -16.50 12.49
N TYR A 120 19.99 -17.42 13.37
CA TYR A 120 18.70 -18.12 13.29
C TYR A 120 17.53 -17.14 13.37
N ARG A 121 17.55 -16.20 14.32
CA ARG A 121 16.53 -15.15 14.44
C ARG A 121 16.42 -14.33 13.15
N LEU A 122 17.55 -13.94 12.57
CA LEU A 122 17.56 -13.17 11.32
C LEU A 122 16.98 -13.99 10.15
N ARG A 123 17.38 -15.26 10.00
CA ARG A 123 16.82 -16.15 8.96
C ARG A 123 15.32 -16.34 9.12
N LEU A 124 14.86 -16.52 10.35
CA LEU A 124 13.44 -16.66 10.67
C LEU A 124 12.67 -15.39 10.34
N GLN A 125 13.19 -14.23 10.73
CA GLN A 125 12.61 -12.93 10.41
C GLN A 125 12.49 -12.74 8.89
N HIS A 126 13.57 -12.97 8.14
CA HIS A 126 13.56 -12.83 6.68
C HIS A 126 12.56 -13.79 6.01
N THR A 127 12.40 -15.00 6.53
CA THR A 127 11.42 -15.97 6.03
C THR A 127 9.99 -15.45 6.25
N ILE A 128 9.67 -15.01 7.47
CA ILE A 128 8.36 -14.46 7.82
C ILE A 128 8.03 -13.22 6.97
N GLU A 129 8.99 -12.33 6.75
CA GLU A 129 8.78 -11.11 5.96
C GLU A 129 8.54 -11.42 4.48
N ARG A 130 9.22 -12.42 3.90
CA ARG A 130 8.93 -12.92 2.55
C ARG A 130 7.53 -13.52 2.45
N GLU A 131 7.14 -14.37 3.41
CA GLU A 131 5.81 -14.98 3.44
C GLU A 131 4.71 -13.92 3.61
N LYS A 132 4.92 -12.90 4.45
CA LYS A 132 4.00 -11.76 4.57
C LYS A 132 3.85 -11.00 3.25
N LEU A 133 4.92 -10.82 2.49
CA LEU A 133 4.86 -10.22 1.17
C LEU A 133 4.01 -11.08 0.22
N MET A 134 4.24 -12.40 0.21
CA MET A 134 3.47 -13.36 -0.59
C MET A 134 1.97 -13.34 -0.24
N LEU A 135 1.63 -13.38 1.05
CA LEU A 135 0.24 -13.28 1.49
C LEU A 135 -0.39 -11.94 1.08
N SER A 136 0.38 -10.85 1.09
CA SER A 136 -0.10 -9.52 0.72
C SER A 136 -0.44 -9.43 -0.78
N ILE A 137 0.45 -9.94 -1.65
CA ILE A 137 0.22 -9.97 -3.10
C ILE A 137 -0.95 -10.89 -3.45
N GLU A 138 -1.02 -12.09 -2.87
CA GLU A 138 -2.13 -13.04 -3.10
C GLU A 138 -3.49 -12.41 -2.76
N GLN A 139 -3.58 -11.73 -1.62
CA GLN A 139 -4.78 -11.00 -1.25
C GLN A 139 -5.12 -9.85 -2.20
N GLU A 140 -4.12 -9.15 -2.74
CA GLU A 140 -4.35 -8.04 -3.68
C GLU A 140 -4.81 -8.55 -5.04
N ILE A 141 -4.24 -9.65 -5.53
CA ILE A 141 -4.71 -10.37 -6.72
C ILE A 141 -6.20 -10.75 -6.54
N LEU A 142 -6.57 -11.31 -5.39
CA LEU A 142 -7.96 -11.64 -5.08
C LEU A 142 -8.88 -10.41 -5.03
N ARG A 143 -8.39 -9.29 -4.49
CA ARG A 143 -9.14 -8.02 -4.47
C ARG A 143 -9.40 -7.49 -5.87
N GLU A 144 -8.42 -7.55 -6.77
CA GLU A 144 -8.60 -7.12 -8.17
C GLU A 144 -9.54 -8.05 -8.95
N HIS A 145 -9.49 -9.37 -8.72
CA HIS A 145 -10.47 -10.31 -9.27
C HIS A 145 -11.89 -10.01 -8.74
N GLY A 146 -12.03 -9.72 -7.45
CA GLY A 146 -13.26 -9.25 -6.83
C GLY A 146 -13.79 -7.96 -7.44
N ARG A 147 -12.89 -7.00 -7.71
CA ARG A 147 -13.20 -5.73 -8.36
C ARG A 147 -13.67 -5.94 -9.80
N ALA A 148 -12.97 -6.75 -10.58
CA ALA A 148 -13.34 -7.08 -11.95
C ALA A 148 -14.70 -7.77 -12.03
N ALA A 149 -14.96 -8.73 -11.13
CA ALA A 149 -16.25 -9.42 -11.07
C ALA A 149 -17.41 -8.45 -10.79
N ARG A 150 -17.26 -7.54 -9.81
CA ARG A 150 -18.23 -6.48 -9.55
C ARG A 150 -18.43 -5.57 -10.75
N ALA A 151 -17.35 -5.17 -11.41
CA ALA A 151 -17.41 -4.32 -12.59
C ALA A 151 -18.14 -5.00 -13.77
N MET A 152 -17.95 -6.32 -13.97
CA MET A 152 -18.70 -7.12 -14.94
C MET A 152 -20.20 -7.19 -14.61
N ALA A 153 -20.55 -7.23 -13.32
CA ALA A 153 -21.93 -7.17 -12.85
C ALA A 153 -22.53 -5.74 -12.84
N ASN A 154 -21.81 -4.73 -13.37
CA ASN A 154 -22.16 -3.31 -13.29
C ASN A 154 -22.39 -2.82 -11.85
N GLN A 155 -21.75 -3.47 -10.88
CA GLN A 155 -21.81 -3.14 -9.48
C GLN A 155 -20.54 -2.41 -9.06
N ARG A 156 -20.66 -1.22 -8.49
CA ARG A 156 -19.48 -0.41 -8.09
C ARG A 156 -19.01 -0.76 -6.69
N LEU A 157 -19.97 -0.96 -5.78
CA LEU A 157 -19.73 -1.18 -4.36
C LEU A 157 -19.93 -2.66 -4.00
N PRO A 158 -19.14 -3.20 -3.06
CA PRO A 158 -19.38 -4.55 -2.58
C PRO A 158 -20.73 -4.63 -1.88
N PHE A 159 -21.45 -5.72 -2.08
CA PHE A 159 -22.62 -6.03 -1.27
C PHE A 159 -22.14 -6.48 0.12
N SER A 160 -22.14 -5.55 1.07
CA SER A 160 -21.65 -5.78 2.42
C SER A 160 -22.40 -4.91 3.42
N VAL A 161 -22.38 -5.33 4.68
CA VAL A 161 -22.95 -4.56 5.80
C VAL A 161 -22.33 -3.16 5.86
N CYS A 162 -21.01 -3.04 5.69
CA CYS A 162 -20.33 -1.74 5.70
C CYS A 162 -20.84 -0.80 4.59
N THR A 163 -21.15 -1.31 3.39
CA THR A 163 -21.74 -0.51 2.32
C THR A 163 -23.11 0.01 2.72
N ILE A 164 -23.97 -0.86 3.28
CA ILE A 164 -25.34 -0.51 3.69
C ILE A 164 -25.30 0.55 4.80
N LEU A 165 -24.52 0.31 5.86
CA LEU A 165 -24.42 1.24 7.00
C LEU A 165 -23.90 2.62 6.57
N ARG A 166 -22.84 2.66 5.74
CA ARG A 166 -22.30 3.92 5.21
C ARG A 166 -23.33 4.69 4.37
N GLU A 167 -24.15 3.99 3.60
CA GLU A 167 -25.20 4.63 2.79
C GLU A 167 -26.43 5.04 3.61
N GLU A 168 -26.67 4.42 4.76
CA GLU A 168 -27.72 4.82 5.69
C GLU A 168 -27.36 6.05 6.54
N GLU A 169 -26.07 6.38 6.67
CA GLU A 169 -25.58 7.58 7.34
C GLU A 169 -25.87 8.85 6.53
N ILE A 170 -26.73 9.69 7.10
CA ILE A 170 -27.34 10.84 6.42
C ILE A 170 -26.32 11.94 6.10
N TYR A 171 -25.16 11.99 6.77
CA TYR A 171 -24.15 13.05 6.56
C TYR A 171 -23.33 12.90 5.26
N ASN A 172 -23.44 11.77 4.55
CA ASN A 172 -22.72 11.51 3.29
C ASN A 172 -23.38 12.17 2.05
N LEU A 173 -24.38 13.03 2.26
CA LEU A 173 -25.21 13.71 1.24
C LEU A 173 -24.42 14.35 0.08
N GLN A 174 -23.36 15.09 0.40
CA GLN A 174 -22.62 15.89 -0.58
C GLN A 174 -21.71 15.03 -1.48
N GLU A 175 -21.33 13.85 -0.98
CA GLU A 175 -20.55 12.86 -1.71
C GLU A 175 -21.44 12.05 -2.67
N LEU A 176 -22.68 11.77 -2.26
CA LEU A 176 -23.66 11.04 -3.08
C LEU A 176 -24.09 11.82 -4.34
N GLU A 177 -24.34 13.14 -4.23
CA GLU A 177 -24.68 13.98 -5.38
C GLU A 177 -23.53 14.12 -6.39
N GLN A 178 -22.29 14.29 -5.90
CA GLN A 178 -21.12 14.38 -6.78
C GLN A 178 -20.81 13.06 -7.50
N VAL A 179 -21.07 11.92 -6.86
CA VAL A 179 -20.93 10.59 -7.47
C VAL A 179 -21.94 10.39 -8.60
N GLU A 180 -23.19 10.84 -8.45
CA GLU A 180 -24.22 10.76 -9.49
C GLU A 180 -23.93 11.63 -10.73
N ASP A 181 -23.38 12.83 -10.56
CA ASP A 181 -23.01 13.67 -11.71
C ASP A 181 -21.82 13.10 -12.49
N ARG A 182 -20.91 12.37 -11.82
CA ARG A 182 -19.88 11.58 -12.48
C ARG A 182 -20.46 10.35 -13.19
N GLU A 183 -21.59 9.82 -12.72
CA GLU A 183 -22.26 8.63 -13.27
C GLU A 183 -22.91 8.85 -14.63
N LYS A 184 -23.49 10.03 -14.86
CA LYS A 184 -24.10 10.37 -16.16
C LYS A 184 -23.08 10.59 -17.27
N ASN A 185 -21.86 11.01 -16.90
CA ASN A 185 -20.83 11.40 -17.88
C ASN A 185 -19.87 10.24 -18.24
N VAL A 186 -19.73 9.23 -17.37
CA VAL A 186 -18.69 8.21 -17.55
C VAL A 186 -19.30 6.90 -18.07
N ARG A 187 -19.39 6.83 -19.39
CA ARG A 187 -19.60 5.59 -20.16
C ARG A 187 -18.39 4.63 -20.07
N SER A 188 -17.66 4.61 -18.97
CA SER A 188 -16.55 3.67 -18.74
C SER A 188 -17.15 2.33 -18.32
N ARG A 189 -17.71 1.62 -19.30
CA ARG A 189 -18.02 0.20 -19.14
C ARG A 189 -16.70 -0.52 -18.88
N TYR A 190 -16.74 -1.48 -17.95
CA TYR A 190 -15.65 -2.40 -17.72
C TYR A 190 -15.12 -2.97 -19.04
N ASN A 191 -13.80 -2.95 -19.22
CA ASN A 191 -13.11 -3.54 -20.35
C ASN A 191 -12.08 -4.53 -19.81
N GLY A 192 -11.98 -5.74 -20.38
CA GLY A 192 -11.00 -6.74 -19.97
C GLY A 192 -9.55 -6.22 -19.95
N ARG A 193 -9.20 -5.24 -20.79
CA ARG A 193 -7.89 -4.56 -20.76
C ARG A 193 -7.64 -3.79 -19.46
N GLN A 194 -8.68 -3.24 -18.84
CA GLN A 194 -8.56 -2.56 -17.55
C GLN A 194 -8.17 -3.54 -16.45
N PHE A 195 -8.74 -4.74 -16.47
CA PHE A 195 -8.39 -5.79 -15.51
C PHE A 195 -6.92 -6.20 -15.63
N ILE A 196 -6.44 -6.44 -16.85
CA ILE A 196 -5.01 -6.73 -17.09
C ILE A 196 -4.12 -5.57 -16.61
N SER A 197 -4.52 -4.32 -16.86
CA SER A 197 -3.78 -3.15 -16.36
C SER A 197 -3.77 -3.06 -14.82
N TRP A 198 -4.83 -3.47 -14.13
CA TRP A 198 -4.86 -3.50 -12.67
C TRP A 198 -3.94 -4.57 -12.11
N LEU A 199 -3.94 -5.77 -12.70
CA LEU A 199 -3.01 -6.85 -12.33
C LEU A 199 -1.56 -6.45 -12.56
N GLN A 200 -1.23 -5.82 -13.70
CA GLN A 200 0.11 -5.29 -13.95
C GLN A 200 0.53 -4.26 -12.90
N ALA A 201 -0.39 -3.39 -12.46
CA ALA A 201 -0.10 -2.41 -11.41
C ALA A 201 0.18 -3.08 -10.05
N VAL A 202 -0.47 -4.23 -9.77
CA VAL A 202 -0.16 -5.08 -8.61
C VAL A 202 1.26 -5.65 -8.75
N ASP A 203 1.60 -6.23 -9.89
CA ASP A 203 2.94 -6.79 -10.14
C ASP A 203 4.04 -5.73 -9.98
N ASP A 204 3.89 -4.59 -10.66
CA ASP A 204 4.86 -3.49 -10.60
C ASP A 204 5.03 -2.95 -9.16
N LYS A 205 3.95 -2.92 -8.38
CA LYS A 205 3.97 -2.50 -6.98
C LYS A 205 4.75 -3.50 -6.14
N TYR A 206 4.46 -4.79 -6.24
CA TYR A 206 5.08 -5.80 -5.41
C TYR A 206 6.51 -6.12 -5.81
N GLU A 207 6.88 -5.95 -7.09
CA GLU A 207 8.27 -6.08 -7.53
C GLU A 207 9.14 -4.97 -6.91
N LYS A 208 8.63 -3.73 -6.83
CA LYS A 208 9.33 -2.64 -6.12
C LYS A 208 9.49 -2.93 -4.63
N ILE A 209 8.44 -3.46 -3.97
CA ILE A 209 8.50 -3.81 -2.54
C ILE A 209 9.48 -4.97 -2.33
N LYS A 210 9.46 -6.00 -3.19
CA LYS A 210 10.39 -7.13 -3.17
C LYS A 210 11.84 -6.65 -3.28
N HIS A 211 12.13 -5.75 -4.22
CA HIS A 211 13.46 -5.20 -4.39
C HIS A 211 13.95 -4.49 -3.11
N VAL A 212 13.13 -3.61 -2.52
CA VAL A 212 13.47 -2.91 -1.27
C VAL A 212 13.66 -3.90 -0.11
N LEU A 213 12.80 -4.91 -0.01
CA LEU A 213 12.89 -5.96 1.01
C LEU A 213 14.22 -6.72 0.92
N LEU A 214 14.58 -7.16 -0.28
CA LEU A 214 15.82 -7.91 -0.52
C LEU A 214 17.06 -7.06 -0.21
N MET A 215 17.08 -5.80 -0.62
CA MET A 215 18.18 -4.90 -0.30
C MET A 215 18.36 -4.73 1.20
N ARG A 216 17.26 -4.58 1.94
CA ARG A 216 17.32 -4.51 3.40
C ARG A 216 17.85 -5.82 3.99
N HIS A 217 17.39 -6.98 3.51
CA HIS A 217 17.86 -8.27 4.01
C HIS A 217 19.37 -8.47 3.79
N HIS A 218 19.90 -8.04 2.63
CA HIS A 218 21.34 -8.04 2.36
C HIS A 218 22.10 -7.18 3.37
N HIS A 219 21.67 -5.92 3.58
CA HIS A 219 22.31 -5.04 4.56
C HIS A 219 22.24 -5.59 5.99
N GLU A 220 21.11 -6.18 6.40
CA GLU A 220 20.96 -6.79 7.72
C GLU A 220 21.90 -7.99 7.89
N ALA A 221 22.02 -8.86 6.86
CA ALA A 221 22.91 -10.01 6.87
C ALA A 221 24.39 -9.59 6.91
N GLU A 222 24.79 -8.61 6.09
CA GLU A 222 26.14 -8.06 6.07
C GLU A 222 26.50 -7.37 7.40
N SER A 223 25.56 -6.59 7.95
CA SER A 223 25.76 -5.90 9.24
C SER A 223 25.93 -6.90 10.38
N LEU A 224 25.09 -7.94 10.45
CA LEU A 224 25.23 -8.99 11.46
C LEU A 224 26.55 -9.73 11.31
N PHE A 225 26.91 -10.10 10.08
CA PHE A 225 28.18 -10.79 9.80
C PHE A 225 29.39 -9.96 10.22
N ALA A 226 29.42 -8.67 9.91
CA ALA A 226 30.51 -7.77 10.29
C ALA A 226 30.67 -7.67 11.82
N VAL A 227 29.57 -7.49 12.55
CA VAL A 227 29.58 -7.45 14.03
C VAL A 227 30.05 -8.79 14.60
N GLN A 228 29.49 -9.90 14.13
CA GLN A 228 29.86 -11.22 14.62
C GLN A 228 31.32 -11.57 14.34
N LYS A 229 31.86 -11.14 13.19
CA LYS A 229 33.27 -11.33 12.86
C LYS A 229 34.16 -10.57 13.84
N LEU A 230 33.86 -9.30 14.10
CA LEU A 230 34.59 -8.50 15.09
C LEU A 230 34.52 -9.11 16.49
N ASP A 231 33.32 -9.47 16.97
CA ASP A 231 33.17 -10.06 18.30
C ASP A 231 33.90 -11.41 18.42
N TRP A 232 33.97 -12.17 17.33
CA TRP A 232 34.73 -13.41 17.28
C TRP A 232 36.24 -13.17 17.43
N GLU A 233 36.80 -12.16 16.77
CA GLU A 233 38.21 -11.76 16.95
C GLU A 233 38.50 -11.37 18.40
N TRP A 234 37.60 -10.60 19.01
CA TRP A 234 37.72 -10.23 20.42
C TRP A 234 37.66 -11.46 21.33
N LYS A 235 36.74 -12.39 21.07
CA LYS A 235 36.60 -13.59 21.89
C LYS A 235 37.80 -14.52 21.80
N LEU A 236 38.42 -14.63 20.63
CA LEU A 236 39.70 -15.35 20.44
C LEU A 236 40.80 -14.79 21.34
N LYS A 237 40.89 -13.46 21.48
CA LYS A 237 41.87 -12.79 22.34
C LYS A 237 41.58 -13.02 23.83
N GLU A 238 40.32 -12.90 24.25
CA GLU A 238 39.90 -13.19 25.63
C GLU A 238 40.23 -14.62 26.06
N CYS A 239 40.06 -15.59 25.17
CA CYS A 239 40.35 -16.99 25.44
C CYS A 239 41.86 -17.32 25.36
N GLY A 240 42.74 -16.35 25.07
CA GLY A 240 44.18 -16.57 24.92
C GLY A 240 44.56 -17.39 23.69
N LEU A 241 43.65 -17.50 22.70
CA LEU A 241 43.84 -18.27 21.47
C LEU A 241 44.51 -17.45 20.35
N CYS A 242 44.62 -16.14 20.53
CA CYS A 242 45.32 -15.23 19.63
C CYS A 242 46.01 -14.12 20.43
N ASP A 243 47.19 -13.67 20.00
CA ASP A 243 47.84 -12.49 20.58
C ASP A 243 47.00 -11.24 20.29
N HIS A 244 46.95 -10.32 21.25
CA HIS A 244 46.20 -9.07 21.17
C HIS A 244 46.67 -8.17 20.02
N LYS A 245 47.94 -8.30 19.63
CA LYS A 245 48.60 -7.53 18.57
C LYS A 245 48.35 -8.07 17.15
N ILE A 246 47.81 -9.28 17.03
CA ILE A 246 47.59 -9.94 15.74
C ILE A 246 46.10 -9.84 15.38
N THR A 247 45.83 -9.58 14.10
CA THR A 247 44.48 -9.69 13.52
C THR A 247 44.36 -11.08 12.90
N PRO A 248 43.65 -12.03 13.54
CA PRO A 248 43.54 -13.38 13.02
C PRO A 248 42.70 -13.42 11.75
N THR A 249 43.08 -14.25 10.78
CA THR A 249 42.18 -14.56 9.66
C THR A 249 41.11 -15.52 10.16
N ILE A 250 39.86 -15.06 10.22
CA ILE A 250 38.72 -15.89 10.65
C ILE A 250 38.24 -16.74 9.46
N ASP A 251 38.18 -18.05 9.68
CA ASP A 251 37.53 -19.01 8.78
C ASP A 251 36.03 -18.70 8.66
N ASP A 252 35.50 -18.68 7.44
CA ASP A 252 34.08 -18.44 7.14
C ASP A 252 33.16 -19.47 7.82
N LEU A 253 33.65 -20.66 8.14
CA LEU A 253 32.91 -21.68 8.89
C LEU A 253 32.75 -21.33 10.37
N HIS A 254 33.62 -20.49 10.95
CA HIS A 254 33.50 -20.04 12.33
C HIS A 254 32.45 -18.96 12.51
N VAL A 255 32.29 -18.09 11.52
CA VAL A 255 31.28 -17.03 11.49
C VAL A 255 30.59 -17.05 10.13
N PRO A 256 29.60 -17.94 9.91
CA PRO A 256 28.96 -18.05 8.61
C PRO A 256 28.05 -16.85 8.32
N MET A 257 28.10 -16.35 7.09
CA MET A 257 27.18 -15.31 6.61
C MET A 257 25.76 -15.89 6.43
N VAL A 258 24.75 -15.10 6.78
CA VAL A 258 23.35 -15.46 6.49
C VAL A 258 23.09 -15.27 4.99
N SER A 259 22.74 -16.36 4.31
CA SER A 259 22.41 -16.32 2.88
C SER A 259 21.04 -15.65 2.64
N VAL A 260 21.01 -14.67 1.75
CA VAL A 260 19.78 -14.02 1.29
C VAL A 260 19.45 -14.53 -0.11
N SER A 261 18.49 -15.45 -0.21
CA SER A 261 18.03 -15.96 -1.50
C SER A 261 17.27 -14.88 -2.27
N ASN A 262 17.69 -14.63 -3.52
CA ASN A 262 17.04 -13.70 -4.45
C ASN A 262 15.90 -14.37 -5.26
N GLU A 263 15.81 -15.71 -5.24
CA GLU A 263 15.04 -16.53 -6.19
C GLU A 263 13.61 -16.91 -5.74
N PHE A 264 12.96 -16.16 -4.85
CA PHE A 264 11.53 -16.44 -4.62
C PHE A 264 10.68 -15.72 -5.68
N GLU A 265 10.00 -16.51 -6.52
CA GLU A 265 9.10 -15.99 -7.55
C GLU A 265 7.80 -15.50 -6.91
N LEU A 266 7.37 -14.31 -7.31
CA LEU A 266 6.05 -13.81 -6.97
C LEU A 266 5.01 -14.60 -7.78
N PRO A 267 3.82 -14.88 -7.22
CA PRO A 267 2.81 -15.63 -7.92
C PRO A 267 2.42 -14.86 -9.21
N PRO A 268 2.24 -15.56 -10.34
CA PRO A 268 1.82 -14.92 -11.57
C PRO A 268 0.43 -14.31 -11.37
N SER A 269 0.27 -13.05 -11.78
CA SER A 269 -1.01 -12.36 -11.69
C SER A 269 -2.00 -12.77 -12.80
N SER A 270 -1.51 -13.43 -13.86
CA SER A 270 -2.25 -13.88 -15.06
C SER A 270 -2.26 -15.39 -15.23
#